data_AF-A0A699WU34-F1
#
_entry.id   AF-A0A699WU34-F1
#
_cell.length_a   1.000
_cell.length_b   1.000
_cell.length_c   1.000
_cell.angle_alpha   90.00
_cell.angle_beta   90.00
_cell.angle_gamma   90.00
#
_symmetry.space_group_name_H-M   'P 1'
#
loop_
_entity.id
_entity.type
_entity.pdbx_description
1 polymer ?
#
loop_
_entity_poly.entity_id
_entity_poly.type
_entity_poly.pdbx_seq_one_letter_code
_entity_poly.pdbx_strand_id
1 'polypeptide(L)'
;MQAFRRQVLSPVKLQLFMLRKLPLAWLAGLRLVALTPEAATVTIRYKYLTQNPFRSIYFAALAMAAELASGIQAMLHTQGGGPVSMLVVGLQAEFTKKAVGLIAFTCPDG
;
A
#
# COMPACT_ATOMS: atom_id res chain seq x y z
N MET A 1 -8.15 -3.87 -17.50
CA MET A 1 -8.00 -4.50 -16.16
C MET A 1 -6.96 -5.62 -16.07
N GLN A 2 -7.03 -6.71 -16.85
CA GLN A 2 -6.14 -7.88 -16.65
C GLN A 2 -4.63 -7.57 -16.84
N ALA A 3 -4.27 -6.74 -17.81
CA ALA A 3 -2.87 -6.36 -18.04
C ALA A 3 -2.27 -5.57 -16.86
N PHE A 4 -3.02 -4.64 -16.27
CA PHE A 4 -2.61 -3.87 -15.10
C PHE A 4 -2.41 -4.77 -13.89
N ARG A 5 -3.36 -5.67 -13.62
CA ARG A 5 -3.21 -6.68 -12.55
C ARG A 5 -1.95 -7.49 -12.70
N ARG A 6 -1.64 -7.98 -13.91
CA ARG A 6 -0.43 -8.76 -14.15
C ARG A 6 0.85 -7.94 -13.92
N GLN A 7 0.84 -6.64 -14.18
CA GLN A 7 1.97 -5.76 -13.91
C GLN A 7 2.14 -5.49 -12.41
N VAL A 8 1.05 -5.21 -11.72
CA VAL A 8 1.06 -4.81 -10.30
C VAL A 8 1.22 -6.00 -9.37
N LEU A 9 0.67 -7.16 -9.71
CA LEU A 9 0.89 -8.41 -8.97
C LEU A 9 2.29 -8.99 -9.16
N SER A 10 3.01 -8.58 -10.21
CA SER A 10 4.40 -8.99 -10.41
C SER A 10 5.30 -8.27 -9.40
N PRO A 11 5.88 -8.97 -8.41
CA PRO A 11 6.60 -8.32 -7.32
C PRO A 11 7.75 -7.45 -7.82
N VAL A 12 8.51 -7.93 -8.82
CA VAL A 12 9.65 -7.22 -9.40
C VAL A 12 9.22 -5.90 -10.05
N LYS A 13 8.11 -5.91 -10.80
CA LYS A 13 7.63 -4.72 -11.53
C LYS A 13 7.10 -3.67 -10.56
N LEU A 14 6.35 -4.11 -9.55
CA LEU A 14 5.85 -3.21 -8.51
C LEU A 14 6.99 -2.62 -7.68
N GLN A 15 7.98 -3.42 -7.30
CA GLN A 15 9.15 -2.94 -6.57
C GLN A 15 9.97 -1.94 -7.39
N LEU A 16 10.15 -2.17 -8.70
CA LEU A 16 10.81 -1.21 -9.60
C LEU A 16 10.02 0.09 -9.75
N PHE A 17 8.68 0.00 -9.85
CA PHE A 17 7.82 1.17 -9.86
C PHE A 17 7.94 1.98 -8.56
N MET A 18 7.85 1.32 -7.40
CA MET A 18 8.00 1.99 -6.11
C MET A 18 9.39 2.61 -5.97
N LEU A 19 10.46 1.91 -6.35
CA LEU A 19 11.81 2.48 -6.32
C LEU A 19 11.91 3.78 -7.13
N ARG A 20 11.24 3.86 -8.28
CA ARG A 20 11.29 5.03 -9.17
C ARG A 20 10.33 6.16 -8.78
N LYS A 21 9.15 5.85 -8.25
CA LYS A 21 8.06 6.82 -8.05
C LYS A 21 7.65 7.02 -6.59
N LEU A 22 7.88 6.03 -5.74
CA LEU A 22 7.53 6.02 -4.31
C LEU A 22 8.71 5.44 -3.49
N PRO A 23 9.90 6.06 -3.50
CA PRO A 23 11.09 5.49 -2.89
C PRO A 23 10.93 5.25 -1.39
N LEU A 24 10.13 6.07 -0.69
CA LEU A 24 9.80 5.86 0.72
C LEU A 24 8.99 4.57 0.95
N ALA A 25 8.03 4.25 0.08
CA ALA A 25 7.26 3.00 0.13
C ALA A 25 8.16 1.78 -0.10
N TRP A 26 9.11 1.90 -1.03
CA TRP A 26 10.11 0.87 -1.29
C TRP A 26 11.04 0.66 -0.09
N LEU A 27 11.56 1.74 0.50
CA LEU A 27 12.43 1.70 1.68
C LEU A 27 11.71 1.15 2.92
N ALA A 28 10.44 1.51 3.12
CA ALA A 28 9.58 0.93 4.15
C ALA A 28 9.32 -0.58 3.91
N GLY A 29 9.56 -1.07 2.70
CA GLY A 29 9.42 -2.46 2.32
C GLY A 29 7.96 -2.89 2.19
N LEU A 30 7.10 -2.00 1.69
CA LEU A 30 5.70 -2.33 1.37
C LEU A 30 5.63 -3.43 0.32
N ARG A 31 4.62 -4.30 0.45
CA ARG A 31 4.34 -5.38 -0.50
C ARG A 31 2.85 -5.53 -0.74
N LEU A 32 2.43 -5.47 -1.99
CA LEU A 32 1.10 -5.90 -2.39
C LEU A 32 1.05 -7.44 -2.38
N VAL A 33 0.09 -8.00 -1.64
CA VAL A 33 -0.08 -9.44 -1.46
C VAL A 33 -1.28 -9.95 -2.26
N ALA A 34 -2.35 -9.17 -2.35
CA ALA A 34 -3.55 -9.51 -3.09
C ALA A 34 -4.13 -8.28 -3.79
N LEU A 35 -4.67 -8.49 -5.00
CA LEU A 35 -5.42 -7.50 -5.75
C LEU A 35 -6.53 -8.20 -6.55
N THR A 36 -7.76 -7.98 -6.13
CA THR A 36 -9.00 -8.52 -6.70
C THR A 36 -9.93 -7.36 -7.09
N PRO A 37 -11.04 -7.60 -7.80
CA PRO A 37 -11.94 -6.50 -8.13
C PRO A 37 -12.56 -5.90 -6.88
N GLU A 38 -12.69 -6.70 -5.82
CA GLU A 38 -13.40 -6.34 -4.60
C GLU A 38 -12.45 -5.86 -3.50
N ALA A 39 -11.18 -6.30 -3.49
CA ALA A 39 -10.25 -5.93 -2.44
C ALA A 39 -8.77 -5.89 -2.87
N ALA A 40 -7.99 -5.06 -2.17
CA ALA A 40 -6.54 -5.00 -2.26
C ALA A 40 -5.90 -5.11 -0.87
N THR A 41 -4.83 -5.91 -0.75
CA THR A 41 -4.10 -6.10 0.50
C THR A 41 -2.62 -5.76 0.36
N VAL A 42 -2.15 -4.82 1.18
CA VAL A 42 -0.74 -4.42 1.29
C VAL A 42 -0.21 -4.81 2.66
N THR A 43 1.05 -5.24 2.72
CA THR A 43 1.73 -5.57 3.97
C THR A 43 2.93 -4.67 4.24
N ILE A 44 3.17 -4.42 5.52
CA ILE A 44 4.36 -3.74 6.04
C ILE A 44 4.95 -4.55 7.20
N ARG A 45 6.28 -4.60 7.28
CA ARG A 45 7.00 -5.33 8.34
C ARG A 45 7.72 -4.37 9.25
N TYR A 46 7.68 -4.64 10.55
CA TYR A 46 8.51 -4.01 11.57
C TYR A 46 10.01 -4.21 11.27
N LYS A 47 10.69 -3.11 10.98
CA LYS A 47 12.13 -3.02 10.65
C LYS A 47 12.70 -1.73 11.23
N TYR A 48 14.02 -1.58 11.13
CA TYR A 48 14.74 -0.39 11.57
C TYR A 48 14.18 0.93 10.97
N LEU A 49 13.81 0.93 9.68
CA LEU A 49 13.28 2.14 9.02
C LEU A 49 11.81 2.41 9.32
N THR A 50 11.06 1.40 9.72
CA THR A 50 9.61 1.53 9.94
C THR A 50 9.26 1.63 11.42
N GLN A 51 10.23 1.52 12.33
CA GLN A 51 9.97 1.54 13.77
C GLN A 51 9.80 2.95 14.33
N ASN A 52 9.17 3.01 15.50
CA ASN A 52 9.14 4.17 16.37
C ASN A 52 9.93 3.90 17.67
N PRO A 53 10.18 4.91 18.52
CA PRO A 53 10.85 4.75 19.82
C PRO A 53 10.15 3.82 20.81
N PHE A 54 8.92 3.39 20.51
CA PHE A 54 8.09 2.53 21.36
C PHE A 54 8.13 1.05 20.95
N ARG A 55 9.11 0.65 20.12
CA ARG A 55 9.30 -0.72 19.61
C ARG A 55 8.10 -1.26 18.84
N SER A 56 7.51 -0.40 18.01
CA SER A 56 6.39 -0.75 17.13
C SER A 56 6.52 -0.01 15.80
N ILE A 57 5.70 -0.36 14.81
CA ILE A 57 5.70 0.35 13.52
C ILE A 57 5.19 1.78 13.71
N TYR A 58 5.90 2.75 13.14
CA TYR A 58 5.53 4.16 13.16
C TYR A 58 4.22 4.41 12.42
N PHE A 59 3.36 5.27 12.98
CA PHE A 59 2.01 5.47 12.46
C PHE A 59 2.00 5.96 11.01
N ALA A 60 2.96 6.79 10.59
CA ALA A 60 3.02 7.25 9.20
C ALA A 60 3.38 6.12 8.24
N ALA A 61 4.17 5.14 8.67
CA ALA A 61 4.48 3.95 7.87
C ALA A 61 3.24 3.04 7.75
N LEU A 62 2.43 2.95 8.80
CA LEU A 62 1.12 2.28 8.75
C LEU A 62 0.16 3.00 7.81
N ALA A 63 0.07 4.33 7.89
CA ALA A 63 -0.77 5.15 7.02
C ALA A 63 -0.39 4.98 5.55
N MET A 64 0.91 4.93 5.23
CA MET A 64 1.42 4.67 3.88
C MET A 64 0.99 3.29 3.35
N ALA A 65 0.98 2.26 4.20
CA ALA A 65 0.51 0.93 3.81
C ALA A 65 -1.01 0.92 3.52
N ALA A 66 -1.80 1.61 4.35
CA ALA A 66 -3.24 1.75 4.16
C ALA A 66 -3.58 2.55 2.90
N GLU A 67 -2.89 3.67 2.68
CA GLU A 67 -3.03 4.53 1.51
C GLU A 67 -2.68 3.80 0.21
N LEU A 68 -1.62 3.00 0.20
CA LEU A 68 -1.29 2.19 -0.97
C LEU A 68 -2.36 1.12 -1.26
N ALA A 69 -2.97 0.53 -0.23
CA ALA A 69 -4.03 -0.47 -0.40
C ALA A 69 -5.27 0.13 -1.09
N SER A 70 -5.75 1.29 -0.62
CA SER A 70 -6.88 1.98 -1.26
C SER A 70 -6.50 2.60 -2.61
N GLY A 71 -5.30 3.19 -2.73
CA GLY A 71 -4.82 3.79 -3.97
C GLY A 71 -4.70 2.79 -5.11
N ILE A 72 -4.15 1.59 -4.87
CA ILE A 72 -4.07 0.54 -5.89
C ILE A 72 -5.46 0.06 -6.31
N GLN A 73 -6.42 0.02 -5.38
CA GLN A 73 -7.81 -0.35 -5.69
C GLN A 73 -8.49 0.71 -6.57
N ALA A 74 -8.32 1.99 -6.24
CA ALA A 74 -8.80 3.10 -7.09
C ALA A 74 -8.12 3.10 -8.47
N MET A 75 -6.81 2.84 -8.53
CA MET A 75 -6.07 2.68 -9.78
C MET A 75 -6.66 1.56 -10.63
N LEU A 76 -7.00 0.42 -10.04
CA LEU A 76 -7.57 -0.72 -10.77
C LEU A 76 -8.88 -0.36 -11.49
N HIS A 77 -9.75 0.42 -10.84
CA HIS A 77 -11.06 0.82 -11.37
C HIS A 77 -11.05 2.01 -12.31
N THR A 78 -10.03 2.87 -12.20
CA THR A 78 -9.83 3.97 -13.14
C THR A 78 -9.16 3.54 -14.45
N GLN A 79 -8.70 2.27 -14.54
CA GLN A 79 -8.07 1.77 -15.75
C GLN A 79 -9.02 1.73 -16.95
N GLY A 80 -8.65 2.43 -18.02
CA GLY A 80 -9.38 2.46 -19.29
C GLY A 80 -10.18 3.74 -19.53
N GLY A 81 -10.33 4.60 -18.52
CA GLY A 81 -11.04 5.89 -18.63
C GLY A 81 -10.18 7.09 -19.06
N GLY A 82 -8.88 6.89 -19.31
CA GLY A 82 -7.92 7.96 -19.59
C GLY A 82 -7.02 8.29 -18.40
N PRO A 83 -6.17 9.33 -18.50
CA PRO A 83 -5.27 9.72 -17.41
C PRO A 83 -6.06 10.32 -16.24
N VAL A 84 -6.05 9.64 -15.09
CA VAL A 84 -6.68 10.11 -13.84
C VAL A 84 -5.59 10.44 -12.81
N SER A 85 -5.67 11.64 -12.24
CA SER A 85 -4.85 12.04 -11.10
C SER A 85 -5.59 11.71 -9.79
N MET A 86 -4.97 10.94 -8.91
CA MET A 86 -5.53 10.58 -7.61
C MET A 86 -4.76 11.28 -6.49
N LEU A 87 -5.49 11.88 -5.55
CA LEU A 87 -4.93 12.57 -4.39
C LEU A 87 -5.73 12.19 -3.14
N VAL A 88 -5.01 11.95 -2.05
CA VAL A 88 -5.64 11.72 -0.74
C VAL A 88 -6.14 13.06 -0.21
N VAL A 89 -7.46 13.17 -0.01
CA VAL A 89 -8.10 14.38 0.54
C VAL A 89 -8.36 14.29 2.05
N GLY A 90 -8.31 13.08 2.61
CA GLY A 90 -8.52 12.83 4.03
C GLY A 90 -8.10 11.42 4.42
N LEU A 91 -7.65 11.27 5.66
CA LEU A 91 -7.30 9.98 6.26
C LEU A 91 -7.77 10.00 7.72
N GLN A 92 -8.56 9.00 8.10
CA GLN A 92 -8.94 8.74 9.47
C GLN A 92 -8.46 7.35 9.86
N ALA A 93 -7.86 7.23 11.04
CA ALA A 93 -7.31 5.98 11.53
C ALA A 93 -7.48 5.87 13.05
N GLU A 94 -7.74 4.66 13.52
CA GLU A 94 -7.80 4.32 14.94
C GLU A 94 -6.69 3.32 15.29
N PHE A 95 -5.95 3.60 16.36
CA PHE A 95 -4.81 2.78 16.79
C PHE A 95 -5.13 2.12 18.12
N THR A 96 -5.69 0.91 18.06
CA THR A 96 -6.11 0.16 19.25
C THR A 96 -4.99 -0.67 19.89
N LYS A 97 -3.95 -1.02 19.11
CA LYS A 97 -2.83 -1.84 19.56
C LYS A 97 -1.52 -1.44 18.88
N LYS A 98 -0.41 -1.67 19.57
CA LYS A 98 0.94 -1.57 19.00
C LYS A 98 1.10 -2.54 17.83
N ALA A 99 1.47 -2.02 16.68
CA ALA A 99 1.81 -2.80 15.49
C ALA A 99 3.21 -3.38 15.61
N VAL A 100 3.33 -4.69 15.78
CA VAL A 100 4.60 -5.43 15.85
C VAL A 100 4.58 -6.59 14.86
N GLY A 101 5.72 -6.88 14.21
CA GLY A 101 5.82 -7.97 13.23
C GLY A 101 5.36 -7.58 11.83
N LEU A 102 4.58 -8.44 11.18
CA LEU A 102 4.04 -8.23 9.83
C LEU A 102 2.58 -7.81 9.94
N ILE A 103 2.25 -6.63 9.40
CA ILE A 103 0.89 -6.07 9.44
C ILE A 103 0.33 -6.03 8.02
N ALA A 104 -0.93 -6.42 7.88
CA ALA A 104 -1.68 -6.36 6.63
C ALA A 104 -2.74 -5.25 6.71
N PHE A 105 -2.84 -4.48 5.65
CA PHE A 105 -3.87 -3.47 5.40
C PHE A 105 -4.67 -3.91 4.19
N THR A 106 -5.99 -4.03 4.36
CA THR A 106 -6.90 -4.44 3.29
C THR A 106 -7.90 -3.32 3.04
N CYS A 107 -8.02 -2.90 1.78
CA CYS A 107 -9.11 -2.07 1.31
C CYS A 107 -10.17 -2.99 0.67
N PRO A 108 -11.39 -3.08 1.24
CA PRO A 108 -12.49 -3.89 0.70
C PRO A 108 -13.44 -3.10 -0.22
N ASP A 109 -13.10 -1.86 -0.57
CA ASP A 109 -13.97 -0.91 -1.28
C ASP A 109 -13.77 -0.98 -2.81
N GLY A 110 -13.76 -2.21 -3.33
CA GLY A 110 -13.70 -2.47 -4.77
C GLY A 110 -15.03 -2.34 -5.49
#